data_AF-A0A2U1WLW7-F1
#
_entry.id   AF-A0A2U1WLW7-F1
#
_cell.length_a   1.000
_cell.length_b   1.000
_cell.length_c   1.000
_cell.angle_alpha   90.00
_cell.angle_beta   90.00
_cell.angle_gamma   90.00
#
_symmetry.space_group_name_H-M   'P 1'
#
loop_
_entity.id
_entity.type
_entity.pdbx_description
1 polymer ?
#
loop_
_entity_poly.entity_id
_entity_poly.type
_entity_poly.pdbx_seq_one_letter_code
_entity_poly.pdbx_strand_id
1 'polypeptide(L)'
;MSKTIMWAETDARGVETECLFNEDSRTYEVMVCAKGPWLCRSESFPVEAEPVRGMADVDHLRSIQIAGRLAADVRHSLGTPRT
;
A
#
# COMPACT_ATOMS: atom_id res chain seq x y z
N MET A 1 17.56 0.64 -7.74
CA MET A 1 16.24 0.20 -7.25
C MET A 1 15.94 0.92 -5.95
N SER A 2 15.76 2.25 -6.02
CA SER A 2 15.40 3.09 -4.89
C SER A 2 13.88 3.16 -4.75
N LYS A 3 13.38 3.03 -3.53
CA LYS A 3 11.95 3.16 -3.21
C LYS A 3 11.82 4.13 -2.07
N THR A 4 10.95 5.12 -2.23
CA THR A 4 10.61 6.08 -1.16
C THR A 4 9.33 5.62 -0.48
N ILE A 5 9.33 5.54 0.85
CA ILE A 5 8.09 5.30 1.61
C ILE A 5 7.30 6.61 1.62
N MET A 6 6.11 6.58 1.03
CA MET A 6 5.19 7.71 1.02
C MET A 6 4.42 7.82 2.33
N TRP A 7 3.95 6.68 2.81
CA TRP A 7 3.33 6.52 4.12
C TRP A 7 3.35 5.04 4.51
N ALA A 8 3.24 4.78 5.81
CA ALA A 8 3.06 3.44 6.36
C ALA A 8 2.18 3.50 7.61
N GLU A 9 1.35 2.49 7.79
CA GLU A 9 0.44 2.35 8.93
C GLU A 9 0.34 0.88 9.32
N THR A 10 0.22 0.59 10.62
CA THR A 10 -0.05 -0.76 11.13
C THR A 10 -1.37 -0.75 11.88
N ASP A 11 -2.28 -1.65 11.50
CA ASP A 11 -3.57 -1.76 12.19
C ASP A 11 -3.46 -2.47 13.55
N ALA A 12 -4.52 -2.38 14.36
CA ALA A 12 -4.58 -3.03 15.67
C ALA A 12 -4.52 -4.56 15.64
N ARG A 13 -4.64 -5.18 14.46
CA ARG A 13 -4.55 -6.63 14.24
C ARG A 13 -3.18 -7.05 13.70
N GLY A 14 -2.24 -6.11 13.57
CA GLY A 14 -0.89 -6.36 13.10
C GLY A 14 -0.76 -6.48 11.58
N VAL A 15 -1.73 -5.96 10.82
CA VAL A 15 -1.59 -5.82 9.36
C VAL A 15 -0.90 -4.51 9.08
N GLU A 16 0.29 -4.58 8.49
CA GLU A 16 1.06 -3.43 8.04
C GLU A 16 0.63 -3.06 6.63
N THR A 17 0.39 -1.78 6.38
CA THR A 17 0.11 -1.22 5.06
C THR A 17 1.11 -0.12 4.77
N GLU A 18 1.60 -0.07 3.54
CA GLU A 18 2.58 0.94 3.12
C GLU A 18 2.34 1.32 1.66
N CYS A 19 2.64 2.56 1.33
CA CYS A 19 2.70 3.03 -0.04
C CYS A 19 4.13 3.44 -0.39
N LEU A 20 4.65 2.91 -1.49
CA LEU A 20 6.03 3.07 -1.93
C LEU A 20 6.04 3.73 -3.30
N PHE A 21 6.83 4.77 -3.48
CA PHE A 21 7.11 5.34 -4.80
C PHE A 21 8.35 4.68 -5.40
N ASN A 22 8.25 4.25 -6.66
CA ASN A 22 9.35 3.65 -7.40
C ASN A 22 10.09 4.72 -8.22
N GLU A 23 11.20 5.23 -7.68
CA GLU A 23 11.98 6.33 -8.27
C GLU A 23 12.68 5.93 -9.58
N ASP A 24 12.87 4.64 -9.82
CA ASP A 24 13.53 4.13 -11.02
C ASP A 24 12.58 3.92 -12.20
N SER A 25 11.29 4.19 -12.02
CA SER A 25 10.30 4.06 -13.07
C SER A 25 10.31 5.28 -14.00
N ARG A 26 10.26 5.05 -15.32
CA ARG A 26 10.05 6.11 -16.32
C ARG A 26 8.66 6.76 -16.20
N THR A 27 7.75 6.12 -15.47
CA THR A 27 6.40 6.59 -15.16
C THR A 27 6.28 6.78 -13.67
N TYR A 28 5.56 7.80 -13.23
CA TYR A 28 5.26 7.93 -11.82
C TYR A 28 4.31 6.79 -11.41
N GLU A 29 4.85 5.79 -10.71
CA GLU A 29 4.13 4.63 -10.23
C GLU A 29 4.37 4.45 -8.74
N VAL A 30 3.30 4.18 -8.02
CA VAL A 30 3.37 3.80 -6.61
C VAL A 30 2.88 2.37 -6.42
N MET A 31 3.43 1.69 -5.43
CA MET A 31 3.07 0.35 -5.01
C MET A 31 2.51 0.42 -3.60
N VAL A 32 1.26 -0.03 -3.43
CA VAL A 32 0.64 -0.19 -2.12
C VAL A 32 0.75 -1.64 -1.70
N CYS A 33 1.17 -1.90 -0.47
CA CYS A 33 1.30 -3.23 0.09
C CYS A 33 0.46 -3.36 1.36
N ALA A 34 -0.05 -4.57 1.61
CA ALA A 34 -0.56 -5.00 2.91
C ALA A 34 0.14 -6.31 3.31
N LYS A 35 0.71 -6.35 4.51
CA LYS A 35 1.48 -7.46 5.06
C LYS A 35 0.84 -7.92 6.35
N GLY A 36 0.56 -9.21 6.45
CA GLY A 36 0.23 -9.88 7.70
C GLY A 36 1.16 -11.07 7.92
N PRO A 37 0.94 -11.85 9.00
CA PRO A 37 1.70 -13.06 9.27
C PRO A 37 1.73 -14.00 8.05
N TRP A 38 2.90 -14.13 7.41
CA TRP A 38 3.13 -15.02 6.27
C TRP A 38 2.37 -14.69 4.97
N LEU A 39 1.71 -13.53 4.90
CA LEU A 39 0.96 -13.10 3.72
C LEU A 39 1.26 -11.66 3.35
N CYS A 40 1.58 -11.43 2.08
CA CYS A 40 1.77 -10.10 1.52
C CYS A 40 0.90 -9.97 0.26
N ARG A 41 0.17 -8.86 0.16
CA ARG A 41 -0.58 -8.46 -1.02
C ARG A 41 -0.11 -7.09 -1.43
N SER A 42 0.03 -6.85 -2.73
CA SER A 42 0.40 -5.55 -3.25
C SER A 42 -0.33 -5.23 -4.55
N GLU A 43 -0.48 -3.94 -4.82
CA GLU A 43 -1.01 -3.41 -6.07
C GLU A 43 -0.27 -2.13 -6.43
N SER A 44 0.10 -1.99 -7.71
CA SER A 44 0.69 -0.77 -8.23
C SER A 44 -0.33 0.02 -9.04
N PHE A 45 -0.20 1.35 -9.04
CA PHE A 45 -0.97 2.22 -9.92
C PHE A 45 -0.16 3.45 -10.36
N PRO A 46 -0.42 3.99 -11.57
CA PRO A 46 0.20 5.22 -12.01
C PRO A 46 -0.40 6.42 -11.28
N VAL A 47 0.43 7.40 -10.97
CA VAL A 47 0.04 8.67 -10.31
C VAL A 47 0.24 9.84 -11.28
N GLU A 48 -0.51 10.91 -11.07
CA GLU A 48 -0.54 12.03 -12.02
C GLU A 48 0.69 12.94 -11.92
N ALA A 49 1.32 12.98 -10.73
CA ALA A 49 2.48 13.81 -10.45
C ALA A 49 3.51 13.05 -9.61
N GLU A 50 4.76 13.53 -9.63
CA GLU A 50 5.86 12.95 -8.85
C GLU A 50 5.55 13.02 -7.33
N PRO A 51 5.41 11.87 -6.64
CA PRO A 51 4.99 11.85 -5.23
C PRO A 51 6.02 12.40 -4.27
N VAL A 52 7.30 12.46 -4.66
CA VAL A 52 8.44 12.83 -3.80
C VAL A 52 8.28 14.21 -3.17
N ARG A 53 7.56 15.13 -3.83
CA ARG A 53 7.29 16.49 -3.33
C ARG A 53 5.94 16.63 -2.61
N GLY A 54 5.19 15.54 -2.47
CA GLY A 54 3.83 15.51 -1.99
C GLY A 54 2.94 14.76 -2.97
N MET A 55 2.39 13.64 -2.53
CA MET A 55 1.40 12.88 -3.30
C MET A 55 0.14 13.73 -3.48
N ALA A 56 -0.40 13.77 -4.70
CA ALA A 56 -1.66 14.47 -4.97
C ALA A 56 -2.79 13.87 -4.13
N ASP A 57 -3.74 14.69 -3.66
CA ASP A 57 -4.82 14.23 -2.78
C ASP A 57 -5.63 13.08 -3.39
N VAL A 58 -5.85 13.10 -4.70
CA VAL A 58 -6.56 12.04 -5.44
C VAL A 58 -5.78 10.72 -5.40
N ASP A 59 -4.46 10.78 -5.58
CA ASP A 59 -3.57 9.62 -5.55
C ASP A 59 -3.41 9.10 -4.12
N HIS A 60 -3.39 10.01 -3.14
CA HIS A 60 -3.34 9.68 -1.73
C HIS A 60 -4.60 8.96 -1.27
N LEU A 61 -5.79 9.50 -1.57
CA LEU A 61 -7.08 8.86 -1.28
C LEU A 61 -7.19 7.50 -1.96
N ARG A 62 -6.74 7.39 -3.22
CA ARG A 62 -6.71 6.11 -3.94
C ARG A 62 -5.77 5.10 -3.27
N SER A 63 -4.59 5.53 -2.82
CA SER A 63 -3.64 4.66 -2.12
C SER A 63 -4.22 4.10 -0.82
N ILE A 64 -4.97 4.92 -0.07
CA ILE A 64 -5.67 4.52 1.16
C ILE A 64 -6.77 3.50 0.85
N GLN A 65 -7.57 3.73 -0.19
CA GLN A 65 -8.62 2.79 -0.60
C GLN A 65 -8.05 1.43 -0.99
N ILE A 66 -6.96 1.41 -1.76
CA ILE A 66 -6.25 0.19 -2.15
C ILE A 66 -5.72 -0.51 -0.89
N ALA A 67 -5.07 0.21 0.01
CA ALA A 67 -4.55 -0.35 1.25
C ALA A 67 -5.65 -0.99 2.12
N GLY A 68 -6.79 -0.31 2.29
CA GLY A 68 -7.93 -0.84 3.02
C GLY A 68 -8.49 -2.13 2.43
N ARG A 69 -8.57 -2.21 1.09
CA ARG A 69 -8.97 -3.43 0.39
C ARG A 69 -7.93 -4.55 0.58
N LEU A 70 -6.65 -4.28 0.34
CA LEU A 70 -5.57 -5.26 0.51
C LEU A 70 -5.48 -5.77 1.96
N ALA A 71 -5.67 -4.89 2.95
CA ALA A 71 -5.71 -5.27 4.36
C ALA A 71 -6.94 -6.12 4.68
N ALA A 72 -8.11 -5.84 4.09
CA ALA A 72 -9.28 -6.71 4.20
C ALA A 72 -9.01 -8.10 3.59
N ASP A 73 -8.36 -8.16 2.42
CA ASP A 73 -8.00 -9.42 1.76
C ASP A 73 -7.00 -10.23 2.58
N VAL A 74 -5.99 -9.58 3.15
CA VAL A 74 -5.02 -10.21 4.06
C VAL A 74 -5.73 -10.78 5.28
N ARG A 75 -6.57 -9.97 5.95
CA ARG A 75 -7.33 -10.42 7.13
C ARG A 75 -8.24 -11.59 6.82
N HIS A 76 -8.96 -11.53 5.70
CA HIS A 76 -9.84 -12.60 5.27
C HIS A 76 -9.07 -13.90 4.98
N SER A 77 -7.91 -13.78 4.32
CA SER A 77 -7.05 -14.92 3.96
C SER A 77 -6.40 -15.59 5.17
N LEU A 78 -6.09 -14.83 6.24
CA LEU A 78 -5.53 -15.36 7.48
C LEU A 78 -6.58 -16.04 8.37
N GLY A 79 -7.85 -15.98 7.98
CA GLY A 79 -8.96 -16.60 8.66
C GLY A 79 -9.51 -15.73 9.80
N THR A 80 -10.85 -15.60 9.83
CA THR A 80 -11.55 -15.42 11.11
C THR A 80 -11.03 -16.48 12.08
N PRO A 81 -10.74 -16.14 13.35
CA PRO A 81 -10.38 -17.14 14.33
C PRO A 81 -11.47 -18.21 14.31
N ARG A 82 -11.11 -19.43 13.91
CA ARG A 82 -11.98 -20.59 14.08
C ARG A 82 -12.11 -20.76 15.59
N THR A 83 -13.23 -20.26 16.13
CA THR A 83 -13.73 -20.64 17.46
C THR A 83 -13.84 -22.15 17.55
#